data_AF-A0A9Q4MF00-F1
#
_entry.id   AF-A0A9Q4MF00-F1
#
_cell.length_a   1.000
_cell.length_b   1.000
_cell.length_c   1.000
_cell.angle_alpha   90.00
_cell.angle_beta   90.00
_cell.angle_gamma   90.00
#
_symmetry.space_group_name_H-M   'P 1'
#
loop_
_entity.id
_entity.type
_entity.pdbx_description
1 polymer ?
#
loop_
_entity_poly.entity_id
_entity_poly.type
_entity_poly.pdbx_seq_one_letter_code
_entity_poly.pdbx_strand_id
1 'polypeptide(L)' 'WIVRLRVAGRFALDNETDSLDPMQAVLIGLRFASEVGCAAYLPFGHDYPSAPVQLNRGQAPSLLQPLLEDAAVRKVGQH' A
#
# COMPACT_ATOMS: atom_id res chain seq x y z
N TRP A 1 0.67 10.22 -5.76
CA TRP A 1 1.56 9.14 -5.27
C TRP A 1 1.94 8.13 -6.34
N ILE A 2 1.00 7.46 -7.03
CA ILE A 2 1.32 6.47 -8.07
C ILE A 2 2.34 6.97 -9.10
N VAL A 3 2.13 8.17 -9.66
CA VAL A 3 3.08 8.78 -10.61
C VAL A 3 4.46 8.98 -9.98
N ARG A 4 4.55 9.46 -8.73
CA ARG A 4 5.82 9.64 -8.02
C ARG A 4 6.57 8.32 -7.85
N LEU A 5 5.87 7.26 -7.43
CA LEU A 5 6.45 5.92 -7.27
C LEU A 5 6.92 5.34 -8.61
N ARG A 6 6.15 5.56 -9.69
CA ARG A 6 6.52 5.14 -11.05
C ARG A 6 7.76 5.87 -11.54
N VAL A 7 7.82 7.19 -11.39
CA VAL A 7 8.98 8.02 -11.77
C VAL A 7 10.23 7.63 -10.98
N ALA A 8 10.09 7.30 -9.70
CA ALA A 8 11.22 6.87 -8.87
C ALA A 8 11.83 5.54 -9.36
N GLY A 9 11.07 4.68 -10.04
CA GLY A 9 11.52 3.37 -10.54
C GLY A 9 11.88 2.34 -9.46
N ARG A 10 12.03 2.76 -8.20
CA ARG A 10 12.19 1.93 -7.01
C ARG A 10 11.52 2.60 -5.81
N PHE A 11 10.80 1.85 -5.00
CA PHE A 11 10.21 2.35 -3.76
C PHE A 11 10.11 1.26 -2.68
N ALA A 12 10.05 1.67 -1.41
CA ALA A 12 9.73 0.79 -0.30
C ALA A 12 8.22 0.54 -0.24
N LEU A 13 7.82 -0.71 -0.05
CA LEU A 13 6.45 -1.17 0.06
C LEU A 13 6.30 -1.95 1.36
N ASP A 14 5.20 -1.70 2.06
CA ASP A 14 4.84 -2.42 3.26
C ASP A 14 3.31 -2.52 3.39
N ASN A 15 2.81 -3.56 4.04
CA ASN A 15 1.39 -3.85 4.15
C ASN A 15 0.93 -4.01 5.59
N GLU A 16 -0.32 -3.63 5.85
CA GLU A 16 -0.94 -3.77 7.16
C GLU A 16 -2.10 -4.74 7.09
N THR A 17 -2.12 -5.69 8.02
CA THR A 17 -3.16 -6.72 8.12
C THR A 17 -3.76 -6.75 9.53
N ASP A 18 -4.93 -7.35 9.64
CA ASP A 18 -5.61 -7.61 10.93
C ASP A 18 -5.17 -8.91 11.61
N SER A 19 -4.34 -9.71 10.94
CA SER A 19 -3.86 -11.00 11.42
C SER A 19 -2.41 -11.25 10.99
N LEU A 20 -1.69 -12.03 11.80
CA LEU A 20 -0.37 -12.56 11.49
C LEU A 20 -0.43 -13.81 10.60
N ASP A 21 -1.59 -14.47 10.50
CA ASP A 21 -1.78 -15.62 9.59
C ASP A 21 -2.03 -15.11 8.17
N PRO A 22 -1.08 -15.25 7.23
CA PRO A 22 -1.22 -14.68 5.88
C PRO A 22 -2.38 -15.28 5.08
N MET A 23 -2.83 -16.49 5.42
CA MET A 23 -3.92 -17.17 4.72
C MET A 23 -5.30 -16.71 5.20
N GLN A 24 -5.39 -16.12 6.39
CA GLN A 24 -6.62 -15.57 6.97
C GLN A 24 -6.62 -14.04 7.04
N ALA A 25 -5.45 -13.44 6.88
CA ALA A 25 -5.25 -11.99 6.99
C ALA A 25 -6.03 -11.21 5.94
N VAL A 26 -6.62 -10.14 6.41
CA VAL A 26 -7.27 -9.12 5.60
C VAL A 26 -6.32 -7.93 5.47
N LEU A 27 -6.16 -7.43 4.25
CA LEU A 27 -5.41 -6.20 4.00
C LEU A 27 -6.19 -4.97 4.48
N ILE A 28 -5.59 -4.21 5.40
CA ILE A 28 -6.16 -3.00 6.04
C ILE A 28 -5.61 -1.71 5.43
N GLY A 29 -4.37 -1.73 4.96
CA GLY A 29 -3.73 -0.58 4.32
C GLY A 29 -2.38 -0.91 3.72
N LEU A 30 -1.81 0.07 3.03
CA LEU A 30 -0.49 -0.03 2.41
C LEU A 30 0.36 1.21 2.72
N ARG A 31 1.67 1.03 2.82
CA ARG A 31 2.65 2.10 2.99
C ARG A 31 3.64 2.11 1.86
N PHE A 32 4.08 3.30 1.49
CA PHE A 32 5.05 3.48 0.42
C PHE A 32 6.03 4.61 0.73
N ALA A 33 7.28 4.46 0.32
CA ALA A 33 8.28 5.53 0.35
C ALA A 33 9.19 5.47 -0.87
N SER A 34 9.30 6.57 -1.63
CA SER A 34 10.26 6.67 -2.75
C SER A 34 11.56 7.37 -2.36
N GLU A 35 11.58 8.08 -1.22
CA GLU A 35 12.68 8.92 -0.76
C GLU A 35 12.80 8.84 0.77
N VAL A 36 14.01 9.02 1.30
CA VAL A 36 14.25 9.04 2.75
C VAL A 36 13.45 10.18 3.40
N GLY A 37 12.74 9.87 4.48
CA GLY A 37 11.92 10.83 5.20
C GLY A 37 10.60 11.20 4.49
N CYS A 38 10.29 10.60 3.34
CA CYS A 38 9.07 10.86 2.58
C CYS A 38 8.29 9.58 2.31
N ALA A 39 7.33 9.29 3.20
CA ALA A 39 6.45 8.12 3.11
C ALA A 39 4.97 8.53 3.14
N ALA A 40 4.11 7.64 2.66
CA ALA A 40 2.66 7.75 2.78
C ALA A 40 2.04 6.45 3.27
N TYR A 41 1.00 6.60 4.10
CA TYR A 41 0.10 5.51 4.45
C TYR A 41 -1.23 5.69 3.72
N LEU A 42 -1.72 4.62 3.12
CA LEU A 42 -3.00 4.55 2.45
C LEU A 42 -3.93 3.57 3.20
N PRO A 43 -4.83 4.09 4.06
CA PRO A 43 -5.84 3.29 4.73
C PRO A 43 -7.03 2.99 3.81
N PHE A 44 -7.53 1.75 3.84
CA PHE A 44 -8.76 1.34 3.13
C PHE A 44 -9.54 0.22 3.83
N GLY A 45 -9.16 -0.14 5.05
CA GLY A 45 -9.78 -1.23 5.81
C GLY A 45 -9.96 -0.95 7.30
N HIS A 46 -9.76 0.28 7.78
CA HIS A 46 -10.09 0.60 9.18
C HIS A 46 -11.60 0.67 9.37
N ASP A 47 -12.10 0.01 10.41
CA ASP A 47 -13.52 -0.18 10.68
C ASP A 47 -13.94 0.16 12.13
N TYR A 48 -13.08 0.88 12.87
CA TYR A 48 -13.40 1.34 14.21
C TYR A 48 -14.53 2.41 14.22
N PRO A 49 -15.25 2.58 15.35
CA PRO A 49 -16.29 3.60 15.46
C PRO A 49 -15.78 4.98 15.09
N SER A 50 -16.49 5.66 14.18
CA SER A 50 -16.14 6.99 13.68
C SER A 50 -14.83 7.06 12.88
N ALA A 51 -14.36 5.94 12.32
CA ALA A 51 -13.27 5.95 11.36
C ALA A 51 -13.55 6.96 10.22
N PRO A 52 -12.58 7.83 9.87
CA PRO A 52 -12.74 8.74 8.75
C PRO A 52 -13.01 7.99 7.43
N VAL A 53 -13.59 8.70 6.47
CA VAL A 53 -13.80 8.18 5.12
C VAL A 53 -12.45 7.79 4.51
N GLN A 54 -12.38 6.57 4.00
CA GLN A 54 -11.22 5.98 3.35
C GLN A 54 -11.55 5.64 1.89
N LEU A 55 -10.52 5.36 1.09
CA LEU A 55 -10.76 4.76 -0.22
C LEU A 55 -11.42 3.39 -0.05
N ASN A 56 -12.26 3.03 -1.02
CA ASN A 56 -12.89 1.72 -1.01
C ASN A 56 -11.83 0.60 -1.11
N ARG A 57 -12.05 -0.47 -0.35
CA ARG A 57 -11.15 -1.62 -0.20
C ARG A 57 -10.82 -2.34 -1.51
N GLY A 58 -11.70 -2.31 -2.50
CA GLY A 58 -11.41 -2.82 -3.86
C GLY A 58 -10.72 -1.78 -4.74
N GLN A 59 -11.10 -0.51 -4.61
CA GLN A 59 -10.62 0.56 -5.49
C GLN A 59 -9.13 0.88 -5.30
N ALA A 60 -8.65 0.96 -4.06
CA ALA A 60 -7.25 1.29 -3.79
C ALA A 60 -6.27 0.24 -4.38
N PRO A 61 -6.45 -1.08 -4.15
CA PRO A 61 -5.66 -2.11 -4.81
C PRO A 61 -5.75 -2.06 -6.33
N SER A 62 -6.94 -1.88 -6.91
CA SER A 62 -7.09 -1.80 -8.39
C SER A 62 -6.31 -0.63 -9.00
N LEU A 63 -6.24 0.52 -8.34
CA LEU A 63 -5.45 1.66 -8.81
C LEU A 63 -3.94 1.40 -8.71
N LEU A 64 -3.51 0.62 -7.72
CA LEU A 64 -2.09 0.30 -7.49
C LEU A 64 -1.61 -0.90 -8.32
N GLN A 65 -2.52 -1.76 -8.77
CA GLN A 65 -2.20 -2.99 -9.49
C GLN A 65 -1.24 -2.77 -10.68
N PRO A 66 -1.45 -1.79 -11.59
CA PRO A 66 -0.53 -1.58 -12.71
C PRO A 66 0.88 -1.12 -12.29
N LEU A 67 1.06 -0.59 -11.08
CA LEU A 67 2.36 -0.22 -10.53
C LEU A 67 3.02 -1.42 -9.83
N LEU A 68 2.23 -2.20 -9.10
CA LEU A 68 2.70 -3.36 -8.33
C LEU A 68 3.11 -4.52 -9.25
N GLU A 69 2.36 -4.76 -10.32
CA GLU A 69 2.63 -5.84 -11.29
C GLU A 69 3.73 -5.48 -12.31
N ASP A 70 4.11 -4.21 -12.42
CA ASP A 70 5.15 -3.77 -13.35
C ASP A 70 6.55 -4.19 -12.88
N ALA A 71 7.16 -5.15 -13.59
CA ALA A 71 8.48 -5.68 -13.30
C ALA A 71 9.62 -4.66 -13.46
N ALA A 72 9.41 -3.58 -14.23
CA ALA A 72 10.40 -2.51 -14.37
C ALA A 72 10.48 -1.62 -13.13
N VAL A 73 9.41 -1.58 -12.32
CA VAL A 73 9.37 -0.82 -11.07
C VAL A 73 9.76 -1.72 -9.91
N ARG A 74 10.89 -1.42 -9.26
CA ARG A 74 11.45 -2.24 -8.17
C ARG A 74 10.78 -1.93 -6.84
N LYS A 75 10.48 -2.97 -6.06
CA LYS A 75 9.92 -2.85 -4.71
C LYS A 75 10.94 -3.31 -3.68
N VAL A 76 11.03 -2.60 -2.57
CA VAL A 76 11.86 -2.93 -1.42
C VAL A 76 10.94 -3.23 -0.25
N GLY A 77 11.14 -4.34 0.44
CA GLY A 77 10.35 -4.72 1.61
C GLY A 77 11.23 -5.36 2.68
N GLN A 78 10.66 -5.50 3.87
CA GLN A 78 11.24 -6.21 5.01
C GLN A 78 10.31 -7.38 5.39
N HIS A 79 10.90 -8.47 5.89
CA HIS A 79 10.18 -9.56 6.57
C HIS A 79 10.62 -9.65 8.02
#